data_AF-A0A7S1S5T0-F1
#
_entry.id   AF-A0A7S1S5T0-F1
#
_cell.length_a   1.000
_cell.length_b   1.000
_cell.length_c   1.000
_cell.angle_alpha   90.00
_cell.angle_beta   90.00
_cell.angle_gamma   90.00
#
_symmetry.space_group_name_H-M   'P 1'
#
loop_
_entity.id
_entity.type
_entity.pdbx_description
1 polymer ?
#
loop_
_entity_poly.entity_id
_entity_poly.type
_entity_poly.pdbx_seq_one_letter_code
_entity_poly.pdbx_strand_id
1 'polypeptide(L)'
;MGCIIVLIGLFFLLYTVFFVLQTMNRLKLAERKREERGWASVVESAFFVPMLCVLFLAVRLQALQLTDNQPEKYGLPQWWVRLAMIICTVSVVWAVSAQICLVFASKTQEEAEAGMEGTCPMLAKVARMNRKCAMALLYVCFTIVCVGACVMQAHPGLVASGAASRLSPAVLCTVFLSVMYFAVYLGLACTSKANDLGLFGQRLRFCQALEYVKSATTAIVFSPMLCAVFLACQAHAMQLDPVHGRPQGWAQTAFYICCGCVVTHTLVAVAGTFADMRELQGDGAPSLKTRTRAIDVINFVLMAGLYGGVIAIIVSIYRFGNAPSSLSLHCITALTVIYFAVSLAHLSIPLLQRTVLASPASRMGEPSGFEVYVGVLAKEAVAFCPKFCILFLGTVLRAQQLTNGLGAPQGWCQVAQCVAAVCIVLLTGVRMDVLMPEPGRLSAVCMAIQYFCLSLLYISAIAIVVALFLLTPENATGWGTISAAAM
;
A
#
# COMPACT_ATOMS: atom_id res chain seq x y z
N MET A 1 -6.76 -13.28 -13.49
CA MET A 1 -6.45 -11.85 -13.34
C MET A 1 -7.65 -10.95 -13.10
N GLY A 2 -8.84 -11.23 -13.66
CA GLY A 2 -10.01 -10.34 -13.59
C GLY A 2 -10.27 -9.68 -12.22
N CYS A 3 -10.28 -10.44 -11.12
CA CYS A 3 -10.44 -9.91 -9.76
C CYS A 3 -9.46 -8.76 -9.42
N ILE A 4 -8.18 -8.94 -9.76
CA ILE A 4 -7.11 -7.96 -9.48
C ILE A 4 -7.35 -6.68 -10.29
N ILE A 5 -7.73 -6.85 -11.56
CA ILE A 5 -7.98 -5.73 -12.48
C ILE A 5 -9.15 -4.90 -12.01
N VAL A 6 -10.25 -5.55 -11.62
CA VAL A 6 -11.44 -4.88 -11.08
C VAL A 6 -11.09 -4.12 -9.80
N LEU A 7 -10.32 -4.73 -8.89
CA LEU A 7 -9.95 -4.09 -7.63
C LEU A 7 -9.03 -2.87 -7.82
N ILE A 8 -8.01 -3.00 -8.68
CA ILE A 8 -7.10 -1.90 -9.03
C ILE A 8 -7.86 -0.79 -9.77
N GLY A 9 -8.68 -1.15 -10.76
CA GLY A 9 -9.49 -0.20 -11.53
C GLY A 9 -10.47 0.55 -10.64
N LEU A 10 -11.19 -0.16 -9.76
CA LEU A 10 -12.08 0.45 -8.76
C LEU A 10 -11.32 1.42 -7.87
N PHE A 11 -10.18 1.00 -7.32
CA PHE A 11 -9.36 1.83 -6.45
C PHE A 11 -8.96 3.14 -7.13
N PHE A 12 -8.36 3.09 -8.32
CA PHE A 12 -7.94 4.31 -9.01
C PHE A 12 -9.13 5.17 -9.45
N LEU A 13 -10.25 4.58 -9.86
CA LEU A 13 -11.47 5.31 -10.19
C LEU A 13 -11.99 6.12 -9.00
N LEU A 14 -12.04 5.53 -7.80
CA LEU A 14 -12.47 6.24 -6.59
C LEU A 14 -11.57 7.45 -6.28
N TYR A 15 -10.25 7.27 -6.38
CA TYR A 15 -9.30 8.36 -6.14
C TYR A 15 -9.35 9.44 -7.22
N THR A 16 -9.58 9.08 -8.49
CA THR A 16 -9.77 10.05 -9.57
C THR A 16 -11.02 10.90 -9.33
N VAL A 17 -12.15 10.29 -8.97
CA VAL A 17 -13.38 11.04 -8.67
C VAL A 17 -13.17 11.98 -7.48
N PHE A 18 -12.54 11.48 -6.41
CA PHE A 18 -12.21 12.30 -5.26
C PHE A 18 -11.30 13.48 -5.61
N PHE A 19 -10.27 13.25 -6.43
CA PHE A 19 -9.38 14.30 -6.90
C PHE A 19 -10.13 15.36 -7.73
N VAL A 20 -10.99 14.95 -8.66
CA VAL A 20 -11.81 15.88 -9.47
C VAL A 20 -12.68 16.76 -8.56
N LEU A 21 -13.31 16.17 -7.54
CA LEU A 21 -14.12 16.92 -6.57
C LEU A 21 -13.27 17.93 -5.77
N GLN A 22 -12.08 17.52 -5.31
CA GLN A 22 -11.15 18.42 -4.64
C GLN A 22 -10.73 19.59 -5.55
N THR A 23 -10.44 19.31 -6.82
CA THR A 23 -10.09 20.34 -7.80
C THR A 23 -11.25 21.30 -8.04
N MET A 24 -12.47 20.79 -8.24
CA MET A 24 -13.67 21.63 -8.46
C MET A 24 -13.97 22.54 -7.28
N ASN A 25 -13.87 22.02 -6.05
CA ASN A 25 -14.13 22.78 -4.83
C ASN A 25 -13.07 23.87 -4.61
N ARG A 26 -11.79 23.57 -4.90
CA ARG A 26 -10.71 24.55 -4.78
C ARG A 26 -10.72 25.66 -5.83
N LEU A 27 -11.12 25.34 -7.06
CA LEU A 27 -11.30 26.34 -8.12
C LEU A 27 -12.57 27.19 -7.94
N LYS A 28 -13.35 26.95 -6.87
CA LYS A 28 -14.64 27.60 -6.60
C LYS A 28 -15.63 27.49 -7.78
N LEU A 29 -15.47 26.48 -8.65
CA LEU A 29 -16.38 26.22 -9.76
C LEU A 29 -17.72 25.68 -9.27
N ALA A 30 -17.71 24.92 -8.17
CA ALA A 30 -18.89 24.46 -7.45
C ALA A 30 -18.55 24.22 -5.97
N GLU A 31 -19.24 24.89 -5.04
CA GLU A 31 -19.03 24.72 -3.59
C GLU A 31 -19.66 23.42 -3.07
N ARG A 32 -19.09 22.28 -3.47
CA ARG A 32 -19.55 20.93 -3.10
C ARG A 32 -18.75 20.34 -1.94
N LYS A 33 -18.49 21.14 -0.89
CA LYS A 33 -17.75 20.72 0.32
C LYS A 33 -18.34 19.49 1.02
N ARG A 34 -19.65 19.29 0.91
CA ARG A 34 -20.34 18.10 1.45
C ARG A 34 -20.03 16.85 0.65
N GLU A 35 -20.10 16.94 -0.68
CA GLU A 35 -19.80 15.81 -1.57
C GLU A 35 -18.33 15.41 -1.40
N GLU A 36 -17.41 16.37 -1.28
CA GLU A 36 -16.00 16.08 -0.97
C GLU A 36 -15.84 15.28 0.34
N ARG A 37 -16.51 15.69 1.43
CA ARG A 37 -16.49 14.94 2.70
C ARG A 37 -17.10 13.55 2.58
N GLY A 38 -18.19 13.39 1.83
CA GLY A 38 -18.81 12.10 1.57
C GLY A 38 -17.86 11.16 0.80
N TRP A 39 -17.25 11.66 -0.27
CA TRP A 39 -16.27 10.92 -1.07
C TRP A 39 -14.98 10.62 -0.32
N ALA A 40 -14.56 11.49 0.61
CA ALA A 40 -13.44 11.19 1.51
C ALA A 40 -13.71 9.92 2.33
N SER A 41 -14.93 9.75 2.86
CA SER A 41 -15.34 8.52 3.57
C SER A 41 -15.36 7.29 2.66
N VAL A 42 -15.76 7.45 1.39
CA VAL A 42 -15.72 6.35 0.40
C VAL A 42 -14.29 5.93 0.10
N VAL A 43 -13.39 6.89 -0.16
CA VAL A 43 -11.97 6.62 -0.41
C VAL A 43 -11.31 6.00 0.81
N GLU A 44 -11.63 6.47 2.01
CA GLU A 44 -11.16 5.88 3.25
C GLU A 44 -11.60 4.42 3.36
N SER A 45 -12.83 4.06 2.97
CA SER A 45 -13.28 2.66 2.98
C SER A 45 -12.48 1.71 2.07
N ALA A 46 -11.73 2.25 1.10
CA ALA A 46 -10.91 1.48 0.15
C ALA A 46 -9.41 1.47 0.51
N PHE A 47 -9.00 1.96 1.69
CA PHE A 47 -7.58 2.12 2.05
C PHE A 47 -6.79 0.79 2.04
N PHE A 48 -7.44 -0.34 2.36
CA PHE A 48 -6.81 -1.66 2.46
C PHE A 48 -6.74 -2.40 1.11
N VAL A 49 -7.44 -1.89 0.09
CA VAL A 49 -7.55 -2.52 -1.24
C VAL A 49 -6.18 -2.79 -1.88
N PRO A 50 -5.20 -1.87 -1.86
CA PRO A 50 -3.88 -2.13 -2.42
C PRO A 50 -3.21 -3.38 -1.81
N MET A 51 -3.35 -3.62 -0.51
CA MET A 51 -2.77 -4.79 0.13
C MET A 51 -3.46 -6.09 -0.30
N LEU A 52 -4.78 -6.07 -0.51
CA LEU A 52 -5.50 -7.21 -1.11
C LEU A 52 -5.03 -7.48 -2.54
N CYS A 53 -4.84 -6.44 -3.35
CA CYS A 53 -4.32 -6.57 -4.72
C CYS A 53 -2.95 -7.25 -4.72
N VAL A 54 -2.05 -6.85 -3.81
CA VAL A 54 -0.72 -7.45 -3.65
C VAL A 54 -0.82 -8.92 -3.28
N LEU A 55 -1.67 -9.29 -2.31
CA LEU A 55 -1.86 -10.69 -1.93
C LEU A 55 -2.36 -11.51 -3.13
N PHE A 56 -3.33 -10.99 -3.88
CA PHE A 56 -3.87 -11.67 -5.06
C PHE A 56 -2.82 -11.81 -6.18
N LEU A 57 -1.97 -10.80 -6.36
CA LEU A 57 -0.82 -10.87 -7.27
C LEU A 57 0.19 -11.92 -6.78
N ALA A 58 0.46 -12.00 -5.47
CA ALA A 58 1.37 -12.98 -4.88
C ALA A 58 0.90 -14.43 -5.13
N VAL A 59 -0.37 -14.72 -4.89
CA VAL A 59 -0.95 -16.05 -5.17
C VAL A 59 -0.85 -16.39 -6.66
N ARG A 60 -1.07 -15.41 -7.55
CA ARG A 60 -0.95 -15.62 -9.00
C ARG A 60 0.48 -15.80 -9.45
N LEU A 61 1.42 -15.03 -8.90
CA LEU A 61 2.84 -15.18 -9.13
C LEU A 61 3.33 -16.57 -8.71
N GLN A 62 2.91 -17.03 -7.54
CA GLN A 62 3.21 -18.38 -7.06
C GLN A 62 2.60 -19.45 -7.97
N ALA A 63 1.37 -19.24 -8.47
CA ALA A 63 0.72 -20.19 -9.37
C ALA A 63 1.53 -20.33 -10.66
N LEU A 64 1.99 -19.21 -11.24
CA LEU A 64 2.86 -19.23 -12.42
C LEU A 64 4.15 -20.00 -12.18
N GLN A 65 4.80 -19.72 -11.04
CA GLN A 65 6.05 -20.35 -10.66
C GLN A 65 5.94 -21.88 -10.53
N LEU A 66 4.85 -22.38 -9.96
CA LEU A 66 4.64 -23.81 -9.75
C LEU A 66 4.23 -24.57 -11.01
N THR A 67 3.79 -23.86 -12.06
CA THR A 67 3.22 -24.46 -13.28
C THR A 67 4.01 -24.16 -14.55
N ASP A 68 5.24 -23.65 -14.42
CA ASP A 68 6.07 -23.25 -15.57
C ASP A 68 5.30 -22.36 -16.55
N ASN A 69 4.72 -21.27 -16.02
CA ASN A 69 3.88 -20.31 -16.75
C ASN A 69 2.56 -20.85 -17.34
N GLN A 70 2.14 -22.09 -17.06
CA GLN A 70 0.86 -22.67 -17.53
C GLN A 70 -0.15 -22.99 -16.40
N PRO A 71 -0.65 -21.99 -15.66
CA PRO A 71 -1.46 -22.24 -14.45
C PRO A 71 -2.84 -22.85 -14.75
N GLU A 72 -3.39 -22.58 -15.94
CA GLU A 72 -4.74 -23.02 -16.31
C GLU A 72 -4.80 -24.52 -16.57
N LYS A 73 -3.75 -25.09 -17.18
CA LYS A 73 -3.63 -26.52 -17.49
C LYS A 73 -3.68 -27.39 -16.23
N TYR A 74 -3.10 -26.91 -15.13
CA TYR A 74 -3.00 -27.65 -13.87
C TYR A 74 -4.07 -27.27 -12.84
N GLY A 75 -4.97 -26.33 -13.18
CA GLY A 75 -6.02 -25.90 -12.25
C GLY A 75 -5.51 -25.10 -11.04
N LEU A 76 -4.32 -24.48 -11.13
CA LEU A 76 -3.79 -23.58 -10.09
C LEU A 76 -4.22 -22.12 -10.37
N PRO A 77 -4.47 -21.29 -9.34
CA PRO A 77 -4.67 -21.64 -7.94
C PRO A 77 -5.95 -22.47 -7.75
N GLN A 78 -6.05 -23.21 -6.64
CA GLN A 78 -7.15 -24.13 -6.36
C GLN A 78 -8.54 -23.47 -6.45
N TRP A 79 -9.58 -24.25 -6.75
CA TRP A 79 -10.93 -23.71 -7.01
C TRP A 79 -11.51 -22.93 -5.82
N TRP A 80 -11.26 -23.37 -4.57
CA TRP A 80 -11.72 -22.66 -3.38
C TRP A 80 -11.00 -21.32 -3.19
N VAL A 81 -9.72 -21.25 -3.56
CA VAL A 81 -8.94 -19.99 -3.54
C VAL A 81 -9.48 -19.05 -4.61
N ARG A 82 -9.75 -19.54 -5.82
CA ARG A 82 -10.38 -18.75 -6.89
C ARG A 82 -11.74 -18.21 -6.45
N LEU A 83 -12.57 -19.05 -5.81
CA LEU A 83 -13.87 -18.64 -5.29
C LEU A 83 -13.74 -17.59 -4.18
N ALA A 84 -12.82 -17.78 -3.23
CA ALA A 84 -12.54 -16.82 -2.16
C ALA A 84 -12.08 -15.46 -2.72
N MET A 85 -11.22 -15.46 -3.75
CA MET A 85 -10.81 -14.23 -4.44
C MET A 85 -12.01 -13.51 -5.09
N ILE A 86 -12.92 -14.24 -5.74
CA ILE A 86 -14.12 -13.67 -6.38
C ILE A 86 -15.06 -13.09 -5.32
N ILE A 87 -15.38 -13.85 -4.28
CA ILE A 87 -16.27 -13.41 -3.19
C ILE A 87 -15.68 -12.18 -2.49
N CYS A 88 -14.36 -12.15 -2.28
CA CYS A 88 -13.67 -10.98 -1.72
C CYS A 88 -13.81 -9.75 -2.63
N THR A 89 -13.58 -9.89 -3.94
CA THR A 89 -13.74 -8.78 -4.89
C THR A 89 -15.18 -8.26 -4.92
N VAL A 90 -16.17 -9.15 -4.98
CA VAL A 90 -17.59 -8.76 -4.97
C VAL A 90 -17.95 -8.08 -3.65
N SER A 91 -17.43 -8.57 -2.51
CA SER A 91 -17.63 -7.95 -1.20
C SER A 91 -17.08 -6.53 -1.15
N VAL A 92 -15.88 -6.29 -1.69
CA VAL A 92 -15.28 -4.95 -1.74
C VAL A 92 -16.10 -4.02 -2.65
N VAL A 93 -16.50 -4.48 -3.84
CA VAL A 93 -17.34 -3.69 -4.75
C VAL A 93 -18.68 -3.35 -4.07
N TRP A 94 -19.29 -4.31 -3.39
CA TRP A 94 -20.53 -4.12 -2.63
C TRP A 94 -20.37 -3.13 -1.46
N ALA A 95 -19.27 -3.23 -0.72
CA ALA A 95 -18.97 -2.32 0.38
C ALA A 95 -18.83 -0.88 -0.10
N VAL A 96 -18.08 -0.67 -1.19
CA VAL A 96 -17.88 0.63 -1.82
C VAL A 96 -19.18 1.17 -2.39
N SER A 97 -19.93 0.35 -3.14
CA SER A 97 -21.20 0.79 -3.75
C SER A 97 -22.22 1.18 -2.68
N ALA A 98 -22.28 0.45 -1.56
CA ALA A 98 -23.13 0.81 -0.44
C ALA A 98 -22.70 2.14 0.21
N GLN A 99 -21.40 2.42 0.37
CA GLN A 99 -20.93 3.72 0.87
C GLN A 99 -21.30 4.86 -0.09
N ILE A 100 -21.14 4.65 -1.39
CA ILE A 100 -21.54 5.62 -2.42
C ILE A 100 -23.06 5.89 -2.32
N CYS A 101 -23.87 4.84 -2.21
CA CYS A 101 -25.32 4.96 -2.05
C CYS A 101 -25.70 5.76 -0.81
N LEU A 102 -24.99 5.59 0.31
CA LEU A 102 -25.23 6.37 1.53
C LEU A 102 -24.87 7.84 1.38
N VAL A 103 -23.78 8.16 0.66
CA VAL A 103 -23.43 9.55 0.35
C VAL A 103 -24.55 10.21 -0.46
N PHE A 104 -25.08 9.52 -1.47
CA PHE A 104 -26.21 10.04 -2.26
C PHE A 104 -27.52 10.11 -1.46
N ALA A 105 -27.86 9.10 -0.67
CA ALA A 105 -29.09 9.09 0.13
C ALA A 105 -29.10 10.19 1.20
N SER A 106 -27.94 10.50 1.78
CA SER A 106 -27.82 11.63 2.72
C SER A 106 -28.17 12.97 2.06
N LYS A 107 -27.92 13.12 0.75
CA LYS A 107 -28.28 14.31 -0.02
C LYS A 107 -29.79 14.46 -0.13
N THR A 108 -30.47 13.38 -0.51
CA THR A 108 -31.93 13.36 -0.68
C THR A 108 -32.67 13.57 0.64
N GLN A 109 -32.12 13.05 1.74
CA GLN A 109 -32.76 13.17 3.05
C GLN A 109 -32.74 14.59 3.61
N GLU A 110 -31.69 15.39 3.35
CA GLU A 110 -31.62 16.77 3.83
C GLU A 110 -32.50 17.72 3.00
N GLU A 111 -32.68 17.43 1.69
CA GLU A 111 -33.67 18.12 0.85
C GLU A 111 -35.10 17.83 1.31
N ALA A 112 -35.36 16.63 1.86
CA ALA A 112 -36.65 16.26 2.44
C ALA A 112 -36.85 16.79 3.88
N GLU A 113 -35.80 16.82 4.70
CA GLU A 113 -35.82 17.35 6.08
C GLU A 113 -35.95 18.88 6.13
N ALA A 114 -35.64 19.59 5.04
CA ALA A 114 -36.05 20.99 4.87
C ALA A 114 -37.59 21.19 4.81
N GLY A 115 -38.37 20.10 4.78
CA GLY A 115 -39.84 20.10 4.84
C GLY A 115 -40.48 19.24 5.93
N MET A 116 -39.78 18.32 6.59
CA MET A 116 -40.32 17.52 7.71
C MET A 116 -39.21 16.89 8.57
N GLU A 117 -39.22 17.15 9.87
CA GLU A 117 -38.31 16.52 10.85
C GLU A 117 -38.53 15.01 10.93
N GLY A 118 -37.57 14.22 10.48
CA GLY A 118 -37.65 12.77 10.61
C GLY A 118 -36.50 12.02 9.98
N THR A 119 -35.32 12.06 10.60
CA THR A 119 -34.23 11.16 10.24
C THR A 119 -34.70 9.71 10.38
N CYS A 120 -34.66 8.92 9.30
CA CYS A 120 -34.97 7.49 9.37
C CYS A 120 -33.79 6.74 10.04
N PRO A 121 -33.89 6.32 11.32
CA PRO A 121 -32.81 5.62 12.02
C PRO A 121 -32.48 4.26 11.38
N MET A 122 -33.37 3.76 10.52
CA MET A 122 -33.23 2.48 9.82
C MET A 122 -32.12 2.51 8.76
N LEU A 123 -32.00 3.56 7.95
CA LEU A 123 -31.01 3.63 6.86
C LEU A 123 -29.57 3.62 7.42
N ALA A 124 -29.33 4.41 8.47
CA ALA A 124 -28.05 4.43 9.16
C ALA A 124 -27.75 3.11 9.89
N LYS A 125 -28.77 2.40 10.38
CA LYS A 125 -28.61 1.08 11.02
C LYS A 125 -28.26 0.00 9.99
N VAL A 126 -28.93 0.00 8.83
CA VAL A 126 -28.66 -0.91 7.70
C VAL A 126 -27.26 -0.67 7.14
N ALA A 127 -26.85 0.58 6.94
CA ALA A 127 -25.50 0.97 6.55
C ALA A 127 -24.40 0.38 7.44
N ARG A 128 -24.58 0.54 8.76
CA ARG A 128 -23.65 0.03 9.78
C ARG A 128 -23.60 -1.49 9.77
N MET A 129 -24.74 -2.15 9.60
CA MET A 129 -24.82 -3.61 9.54
C MET A 129 -24.15 -4.14 8.28
N ASN A 130 -24.40 -3.52 7.12
CA ASN A 130 -23.78 -3.89 5.86
C ASN A 130 -22.25 -3.76 5.91
N ARG A 131 -21.73 -2.65 6.47
CA ARG A 131 -20.28 -2.48 6.64
C ARG A 131 -19.67 -3.58 7.50
N LYS A 132 -20.35 -4.00 8.58
CA LYS A 132 -19.87 -5.10 9.44
C LYS A 132 -19.85 -6.43 8.70
N CYS A 133 -20.92 -6.75 7.97
CA CYS A 133 -20.99 -7.99 7.18
C CYS A 133 -19.91 -8.02 6.09
N ALA A 134 -19.72 -6.92 5.36
CA ALA A 134 -18.70 -6.83 4.31
C ALA A 134 -17.28 -7.00 4.86
N MET A 135 -16.97 -6.37 6.02
CA MET A 135 -15.67 -6.55 6.67
C MET A 135 -15.47 -7.99 7.14
N ALA A 136 -16.48 -8.62 7.77
CA ALA A 136 -16.37 -10.01 8.22
C ALA A 136 -16.12 -10.96 7.04
N LEU A 137 -16.87 -10.81 5.94
CA LEU A 137 -16.69 -11.60 4.73
C LEU A 137 -15.30 -11.43 4.13
N LEU A 138 -14.79 -10.19 4.10
CA LEU A 138 -13.45 -9.88 3.62
C LEU A 138 -12.37 -10.62 4.42
N TYR A 139 -12.45 -10.61 5.76
CA TYR A 139 -11.47 -11.31 6.59
C TYR A 139 -11.52 -12.83 6.42
N VAL A 140 -12.72 -13.43 6.31
CA VAL A 140 -12.86 -14.86 6.03
C VAL A 140 -12.22 -15.21 4.68
N CYS A 141 -12.54 -14.48 3.61
CA CYS A 141 -11.95 -14.72 2.31
C CYS A 141 -10.44 -14.47 2.29
N PHE A 142 -9.96 -13.44 2.98
CA PHE A 142 -8.52 -13.15 3.13
C PHE A 142 -7.79 -14.33 3.76
N THR A 143 -8.31 -14.88 4.88
CA THR A 143 -7.70 -16.04 5.53
C THR A 143 -7.68 -17.26 4.62
N ILE A 144 -8.76 -17.53 3.88
CA ILE A 144 -8.80 -18.63 2.90
C ILE A 144 -7.74 -18.44 1.80
N VAL A 145 -7.54 -17.22 1.31
CA VAL A 145 -6.52 -16.92 0.30
C VAL A 145 -5.11 -17.08 0.86
N CYS A 146 -4.85 -16.67 2.11
CA CYS A 146 -3.56 -16.89 2.78
C CYS A 146 -3.26 -18.38 2.97
N VAL A 147 -4.23 -19.16 3.47
CA VAL A 147 -4.10 -20.63 3.60
C VAL A 147 -3.87 -21.26 2.22
N GLY A 148 -4.64 -20.82 1.21
CA GLY A 148 -4.48 -21.24 -0.18
C GLY A 148 -3.07 -21.00 -0.72
N ALA A 149 -2.49 -19.82 -0.45
CA ALA A 149 -1.12 -19.51 -0.83
C ALA A 149 -0.11 -20.47 -0.15
N CYS A 150 -0.28 -20.74 1.15
CA CYS A 150 0.59 -21.64 1.91
C CYS A 150 0.49 -23.11 1.49
N VAL A 151 -0.71 -23.57 1.12
CA VAL A 151 -0.98 -24.99 0.81
C VAL A 151 -0.77 -25.32 -0.67
N MET A 152 -0.60 -24.32 -1.53
CA MET A 152 -0.43 -24.55 -2.97
C MET A 152 0.88 -25.29 -3.27
N GLN A 153 0.76 -26.50 -3.82
CA GLN A 153 1.87 -27.37 -4.20
C GLN A 153 1.86 -27.64 -5.71
N ALA A 154 3.05 -27.83 -6.29
CA ALA A 154 3.21 -28.21 -7.68
C ALA A 154 2.82 -29.69 -7.90
N HIS A 155 2.38 -30.01 -9.11
CA HIS A 155 2.08 -31.39 -9.49
C HIS A 155 3.38 -32.23 -9.53
N PRO A 156 3.40 -33.48 -9.02
CA PRO A 156 4.62 -34.27 -8.85
C PRO A 156 5.42 -34.50 -10.14
N GLY A 157 4.75 -34.55 -11.30
CA GLY A 157 5.41 -34.65 -12.61
C GLY A 157 6.29 -33.45 -12.97
N LEU A 158 5.89 -32.23 -12.61
CA LEU A 158 6.67 -31.00 -12.84
C LEU A 158 7.86 -30.90 -11.87
N VAL A 159 7.67 -31.37 -10.64
CA VAL A 159 8.72 -31.40 -9.61
C VAL A 159 9.86 -32.34 -10.03
N ALA A 160 9.53 -33.47 -10.66
CA ALA A 160 10.52 -34.39 -11.23
C ALA A 160 11.33 -33.76 -12.38
N SER A 161 10.75 -32.80 -13.10
CA SER A 161 11.40 -32.03 -14.18
C SER A 161 12.20 -30.81 -13.69
N GLY A 162 12.31 -30.61 -12.36
CA GLY A 162 13.09 -29.51 -11.77
C GLY A 162 12.28 -28.28 -11.35
N ALA A 163 10.95 -28.29 -11.51
CA ALA A 163 10.10 -27.18 -11.07
C ALA A 163 10.18 -26.99 -9.55
N ALA A 164 10.10 -25.72 -9.12
CA ALA A 164 10.23 -25.36 -7.71
C ALA A 164 9.16 -26.06 -6.85
N SER A 165 9.57 -26.98 -5.98
CA SER A 165 8.69 -27.68 -5.04
C SER A 165 8.31 -26.89 -3.78
N ARG A 166 8.91 -25.71 -3.57
CA ARG A 166 8.77 -24.91 -2.35
C ARG A 166 8.22 -23.53 -2.67
N LEU A 167 7.46 -22.97 -1.72
CA LEU A 167 7.01 -21.58 -1.76
C LEU A 167 8.20 -20.64 -2.02
N SER A 168 8.00 -19.66 -2.90
CA SER A 168 9.00 -18.61 -3.07
C SER A 168 9.13 -17.80 -1.78
N PRO A 169 10.36 -17.50 -1.33
CA PRO A 169 10.60 -16.68 -0.15
C PRO A 169 9.86 -15.33 -0.20
N ALA A 170 9.80 -14.70 -1.39
CA ALA A 170 9.10 -13.44 -1.62
C ALA A 170 7.58 -13.53 -1.37
N VAL A 171 6.94 -14.60 -1.83
CA VAL A 171 5.49 -14.82 -1.62
C VAL A 171 5.20 -15.14 -0.16
N LEU A 172 6.01 -15.99 0.48
CA LEU A 172 5.88 -16.29 1.91
C LEU A 172 5.97 -15.01 2.76
N CYS A 173 6.98 -14.19 2.50
CA CYS A 173 7.16 -12.88 3.15
C CYS A 173 5.95 -11.96 2.92
N THR A 174 5.42 -11.93 1.69
CA THR A 174 4.25 -11.11 1.33
C THR A 174 2.98 -11.58 2.06
N VAL A 175 2.73 -12.89 2.13
CA VAL A 175 1.60 -13.46 2.88
C VAL A 175 1.72 -13.10 4.36
N PHE A 176 2.90 -13.29 4.94
CA PHE A 176 3.13 -12.98 6.35
C PHE A 176 2.95 -11.48 6.67
N LEU A 177 3.51 -10.59 5.86
CA LEU A 177 3.31 -9.15 5.97
C LEU A 177 1.85 -8.72 5.77
N SER A 178 1.10 -9.42 4.91
CA SER A 178 -0.33 -9.20 4.75
C SER A 178 -1.12 -9.61 5.99
N VAL A 179 -0.81 -10.75 6.61
CA VAL A 179 -1.45 -11.19 7.85
C VAL A 179 -1.20 -10.19 8.96
N MET A 180 0.04 -9.70 9.11
CA MET A 180 0.37 -8.66 10.09
C MET A 180 -0.37 -7.35 9.82
N TYR A 181 -0.45 -6.92 8.55
CA TYR A 181 -1.19 -5.73 8.16
C TYR A 181 -2.66 -5.84 8.57
N PHE A 182 -3.34 -6.88 8.13
CA PHE A 182 -4.76 -7.08 8.43
C PHE A 182 -5.02 -7.32 9.92
N ALA A 183 -4.12 -7.98 10.65
CA ALA A 183 -4.25 -8.18 12.10
C ALA A 183 -4.25 -6.84 12.87
N VAL A 184 -3.36 -5.91 12.53
CA VAL A 184 -3.31 -4.60 13.22
C VAL A 184 -4.52 -3.72 12.86
N TYR A 185 -4.95 -3.71 11.60
CA TYR A 185 -6.18 -2.99 11.22
C TYR A 185 -7.45 -3.61 11.80
N LEU A 186 -7.51 -4.94 11.94
CA LEU A 186 -8.59 -5.61 12.65
C LEU A 186 -8.59 -5.22 14.13
N GLY A 187 -7.40 -5.20 14.76
CA GLY A 187 -7.23 -4.68 16.12
C GLY A 187 -7.76 -3.26 16.27
N LEU A 188 -7.45 -2.37 15.32
CA LEU A 188 -7.90 -0.97 15.33
C LEU A 188 -9.43 -0.87 15.21
N ALA A 189 -10.01 -1.69 14.33
CA ALA A 189 -11.45 -1.74 14.15
C ALA A 189 -12.15 -2.26 15.42
N CYS A 190 -11.60 -3.29 16.04
CA CYS A 190 -12.12 -3.86 17.29
C CYS A 190 -12.04 -2.87 18.45
N THR A 191 -10.90 -2.19 18.65
CA THR A 191 -10.76 -1.19 19.73
C THR A 191 -11.67 0.00 19.51
N SER A 192 -11.78 0.50 18.27
CA SER A 192 -12.70 1.59 17.93
C SER A 192 -14.15 1.21 18.20
N LYS A 193 -14.55 -0.02 17.86
CA LYS A 193 -15.92 -0.52 18.09
C LYS A 193 -16.22 -0.76 19.56
N ALA A 194 -15.26 -1.26 20.32
CA ALA A 194 -15.39 -1.42 21.77
C ALA A 194 -15.60 -0.06 22.46
N ASN A 195 -14.88 0.96 21.98
CA ASN A 195 -15.05 2.35 22.45
C ASN A 195 -16.43 2.92 22.07
N ASP A 196 -16.90 2.70 20.83
CA ASP A 196 -18.22 3.16 20.37
C ASP A 196 -19.39 2.54 21.17
N LEU A 197 -19.26 1.29 21.61
CA LEU A 197 -20.33 0.54 22.28
C LEU A 197 -20.40 0.77 23.79
N GLY A 198 -19.44 1.50 24.38
CA GLY A 198 -19.39 1.73 25.83
C GLY A 198 -19.37 0.44 26.66
N LEU A 199 -18.91 -0.67 26.07
CA LEU A 199 -19.01 -2.04 26.60
C LEU A 199 -18.28 -2.22 27.95
N PHE A 200 -17.39 -1.29 28.29
CA PHE A 200 -16.71 -1.23 29.58
C PHE A 200 -16.82 0.20 30.13
N GLY A 201 -17.50 0.35 31.27
CA GLY A 201 -18.11 1.59 31.76
C GLY A 201 -17.24 2.85 31.85
N GLN A 202 -17.93 3.97 32.10
CA GLN A 202 -17.49 5.39 32.06
C GLN A 202 -16.13 5.76 32.73
N ARG A 203 -15.48 4.89 33.51
CA ARG A 203 -14.28 5.23 34.28
C ARG A 203 -12.94 4.84 33.63
N LEU A 204 -12.92 4.03 32.57
CA LEU A 204 -11.70 3.68 31.84
C LEU A 204 -11.86 4.09 30.38
N ARG A 205 -11.60 5.36 30.08
CA ARG A 205 -11.54 5.85 28.69
C ARG A 205 -10.40 5.12 27.96
N PHE A 206 -10.75 4.13 27.15
CA PHE A 206 -9.86 3.45 26.21
C PHE A 206 -9.36 4.35 25.04
N CYS A 207 -9.37 5.69 25.18
CA CYS A 207 -8.62 6.59 24.28
C CYS A 207 -7.18 6.08 24.09
N GLN A 208 -6.61 5.56 25.18
CA GLN A 208 -5.31 4.93 25.26
C GLN A 208 -5.15 3.67 24.37
N ALA A 209 -6.05 2.68 24.44
CA ALA A 209 -5.94 1.49 23.57
C ALA A 209 -6.09 1.81 22.07
N LEU A 210 -6.89 2.82 21.75
CA LEU A 210 -7.01 3.31 20.38
C LEU A 210 -5.71 3.98 19.91
N GLU A 211 -5.07 4.78 20.77
CA GLU A 211 -3.76 5.37 20.50
C GLU A 211 -2.66 4.30 20.29
N TYR A 212 -2.72 3.15 20.98
CA TYR A 212 -1.75 2.05 20.84
C TYR A 212 -1.79 1.41 19.48
N VAL A 213 -3.00 1.05 19.04
CA VAL A 213 -3.14 0.45 17.71
C VAL A 213 -2.89 1.48 16.62
N LYS A 214 -3.20 2.77 16.86
CA LYS A 214 -2.88 3.85 15.94
C LYS A 214 -1.36 4.04 15.79
N SER A 215 -0.60 3.94 16.89
CA SER A 215 0.87 3.95 16.85
C SER A 215 1.42 2.76 16.06
N ALA A 216 0.93 1.55 16.32
CA ALA A 216 1.33 0.34 15.59
C ALA A 216 1.01 0.40 14.08
N THR A 217 -0.02 1.14 13.67
CA THR A 217 -0.37 1.34 12.26
C THR A 217 0.74 2.06 11.49
N THR A 218 1.50 2.93 12.16
CA THR A 218 2.64 3.64 11.53
C THR A 218 3.78 2.71 11.12
N ALA A 219 3.94 1.58 11.80
CA ALA A 219 4.93 0.57 11.48
C ALA A 219 4.56 -0.29 10.26
N ILE A 220 3.26 -0.47 10.02
CA ILE A 220 2.73 -1.39 9.01
C ILE A 220 2.43 -0.70 7.68
N VAL A 221 2.38 0.62 7.66
CA VAL A 221 2.16 1.40 6.43
C VAL A 221 3.21 1.14 5.34
N PHE A 222 4.41 0.66 5.72
CA PHE A 222 5.49 0.28 4.81
C PHE A 222 5.27 -1.09 4.12
N SER A 223 4.37 -1.92 4.66
CA SER A 223 4.15 -3.30 4.23
C SER A 223 3.75 -3.44 2.75
N PRO A 224 2.80 -2.65 2.19
CA PRO A 224 2.42 -2.79 0.78
C PRO A 224 3.58 -2.47 -0.18
N MET A 225 4.46 -1.53 0.20
CA MET A 225 5.62 -1.15 -0.63
C MET A 225 6.67 -2.25 -0.66
N LEU A 226 7.00 -2.80 0.52
CA LEU A 226 7.92 -3.92 0.64
C LEU A 226 7.43 -5.13 -0.17
N CYS A 227 6.15 -5.48 -0.01
CA CYS A 227 5.57 -6.59 -0.75
C CYS A 227 5.61 -6.36 -2.27
N ALA A 228 5.31 -5.14 -2.74
CA ALA A 228 5.39 -4.83 -4.17
C ALA A 228 6.80 -5.05 -4.73
N VAL A 229 7.84 -4.66 -3.99
CA VAL A 229 9.25 -4.87 -4.39
C VAL A 229 9.65 -6.34 -4.33
N PHE A 230 9.20 -7.09 -3.32
CA PHE A 230 9.46 -8.54 -3.23
C PHE A 230 8.87 -9.28 -4.42
N LEU A 231 7.61 -8.96 -4.76
CA LEU A 231 6.94 -9.54 -5.92
C LEU A 231 7.54 -9.06 -7.24
N ALA A 232 8.00 -7.82 -7.34
CA ALA A 232 8.68 -7.31 -8.54
C ALA A 232 10.02 -8.02 -8.78
N CYS A 233 10.82 -8.20 -7.74
CA CYS A 233 12.07 -8.97 -7.80
C CYS A 233 11.80 -10.43 -8.21
N GLN A 234 10.79 -11.07 -7.61
CA GLN A 234 10.41 -12.44 -7.94
C GLN A 234 9.86 -12.55 -9.37
N ALA A 235 9.03 -11.59 -9.82
CA ALA A 235 8.52 -11.54 -11.19
C ALA A 235 9.66 -11.39 -12.20
N HIS A 236 10.69 -10.60 -11.88
CA HIS A 236 11.88 -10.47 -12.72
C HIS A 236 12.73 -11.75 -12.73
N ALA A 237 12.91 -12.39 -11.57
CA ALA A 237 13.67 -13.64 -11.46
C ALA A 237 13.05 -14.76 -12.32
N MET A 238 11.72 -14.84 -12.38
CA MET A 238 11.01 -15.82 -13.20
C MET A 238 11.08 -15.54 -14.71
N GLN A 239 11.31 -14.29 -15.14
CA GLN A 239 11.51 -13.99 -16.57
C GLN A 239 12.87 -14.50 -17.06
N LEU A 240 13.88 -14.44 -16.19
CA LEU A 240 15.27 -14.74 -16.54
C LEU A 240 15.65 -16.19 -16.30
N ASP A 241 15.05 -16.83 -15.30
CA ASP A 241 15.21 -18.26 -15.04
C ASP A 241 13.83 -18.93 -14.98
N PRO A 242 13.32 -19.44 -16.11
CA PRO A 242 12.03 -20.11 -16.14
C PRO A 242 12.03 -21.43 -15.37
N VAL A 243 13.18 -22.10 -15.24
CA VAL A 243 13.27 -23.46 -14.65
C VAL A 243 13.27 -23.41 -13.12
N HIS A 244 14.16 -22.61 -12.51
CA HIS A 244 14.24 -22.55 -11.04
C HIS A 244 13.46 -21.36 -10.47
N GLY A 245 13.35 -20.26 -11.22
CA GLY A 245 12.58 -19.06 -10.84
C GLY A 245 12.90 -18.54 -9.44
N ARG A 246 14.10 -18.79 -8.89
CA ARG A 246 14.48 -18.44 -7.53
C ARG A 246 15.42 -17.24 -7.53
N PRO A 247 15.14 -16.18 -6.75
CA PRO A 247 16.05 -15.05 -6.60
C PRO A 247 17.32 -15.48 -5.85
N GLN A 248 18.39 -14.70 -5.98
CA GLN A 248 19.70 -15.02 -5.41
C GLN A 248 19.62 -15.23 -3.88
N GLY A 249 20.45 -16.11 -3.33
CA GLY A 249 20.36 -16.49 -1.90
C GLY A 249 20.42 -15.32 -0.93
N TRP A 250 21.28 -14.33 -1.19
CA TRP A 250 21.37 -13.12 -0.37
C TRP A 250 20.14 -12.21 -0.48
N ALA A 251 19.47 -12.18 -1.64
CA ALA A 251 18.19 -11.49 -1.79
C ALA A 251 17.07 -12.19 -1.01
N GLN A 252 17.10 -13.53 -0.94
CA GLN A 252 16.18 -14.29 -0.09
C GLN A 252 16.37 -13.95 1.39
N THR A 253 17.62 -13.89 1.85
CA THR A 253 17.94 -13.45 3.22
C THR A 253 17.45 -12.03 3.48
N ALA A 254 17.61 -11.13 2.51
CA ALA A 254 17.12 -9.75 2.61
C ALA A 254 15.59 -9.67 2.76
N PHE A 255 14.81 -10.52 2.08
CA PHE A 255 13.36 -10.59 2.27
C PHE A 255 12.98 -10.94 3.72
N TYR A 256 13.66 -11.95 4.30
CA TYR A 256 13.41 -12.36 5.68
C TYR A 256 13.86 -11.31 6.69
N ILE A 257 15.01 -10.65 6.46
CA ILE A 257 15.49 -9.54 7.31
C ILE A 257 14.46 -8.41 7.31
N CYS A 258 13.98 -7.97 6.14
CA CYS A 258 12.96 -6.93 6.04
C CYS A 258 11.68 -7.30 6.80
N CYS A 259 11.22 -8.55 6.70
CA CYS A 259 10.05 -9.01 7.45
C CYS A 259 10.29 -8.99 8.96
N GLY A 260 11.45 -9.48 9.41
CA GLY A 260 11.85 -9.45 10.82
C GLY A 260 11.93 -8.02 11.36
N CYS A 261 12.46 -7.08 10.59
CA CYS A 261 12.49 -5.66 10.93
C CYS A 261 11.08 -5.08 11.12
N VAL A 262 10.15 -5.35 10.20
CA VAL A 262 8.77 -4.85 10.30
C VAL A 262 8.05 -5.43 11.51
N VAL A 263 8.19 -6.74 11.77
CA VAL A 263 7.57 -7.37 12.96
C VAL A 263 8.16 -6.85 14.25
N THR A 264 9.48 -6.71 14.31
CA THR A 264 10.11 -6.19 15.52
C THR A 264 9.71 -4.72 15.73
N HIS A 265 9.60 -3.95 14.66
CA HIS A 265 9.17 -2.55 14.71
C HIS A 265 7.72 -2.41 15.19
N THR A 266 6.81 -3.29 14.76
CA THR A 266 5.43 -3.31 15.28
C THR A 266 5.37 -3.72 16.74
N LEU A 267 6.13 -4.74 17.15
CA LEU A 267 6.21 -5.18 18.54
C LEU A 267 6.79 -4.09 19.45
N VAL A 268 7.83 -3.38 19.01
CA VAL A 268 8.42 -2.25 19.74
C VAL A 268 7.43 -1.09 19.85
N ALA A 269 6.69 -0.76 18.78
CA ALA A 269 5.67 0.27 18.82
C ALA A 269 4.57 -0.06 19.85
N VAL A 270 4.12 -1.31 19.87
CA VAL A 270 3.14 -1.79 20.85
C VAL A 270 3.73 -1.77 22.27
N ALA A 271 4.94 -2.28 22.48
CA ALA A 271 5.60 -2.32 23.79
C ALA A 271 5.90 -0.92 24.35
N GLY A 272 6.36 0.01 23.51
CA GLY A 272 6.61 1.41 23.89
C GLY A 272 5.36 2.11 24.37
N THR A 273 4.20 1.72 23.87
CA THR A 273 2.93 2.29 24.32
C THR A 273 2.38 1.66 25.61
N PHE A 274 2.59 0.36 25.83
CA PHE A 274 2.30 -0.28 27.13
C PHE A 274 3.19 0.24 28.26
N ALA A 275 4.41 0.65 27.93
CA ALA A 275 5.31 1.31 28.85
C ALA A 275 4.76 2.65 29.34
N ASP A 276 4.29 3.48 28.41
CA ASP A 276 3.74 4.82 28.67
C ASP A 276 2.49 4.75 29.57
N MET A 277 1.66 3.71 29.38
CA MET A 277 0.51 3.41 30.24
C MET A 277 0.85 3.24 31.70
N ARG A 278 1.82 2.37 31.97
CA ARG A 278 2.15 1.94 33.32
C ARG A 278 2.67 3.10 34.15
N GLU A 279 3.33 4.04 33.49
CA GLU A 279 3.87 5.25 34.11
C GLU A 279 2.75 6.27 34.44
N LEU A 280 1.73 6.44 33.58
CA LEU A 280 0.55 7.26 33.88
C LEU A 280 -0.26 6.77 35.09
N GLN A 281 -0.15 5.48 35.44
CA GLN A 281 -0.83 4.86 36.59
C GLN A 281 -0.07 4.97 37.93
N GLY A 282 1.08 5.64 37.97
CA GLY A 282 1.65 6.16 39.23
C GLY A 282 2.68 5.30 39.96
N ASP A 283 3.37 4.37 39.29
CA ASP A 283 4.48 3.61 39.90
C ASP A 283 5.83 4.19 39.44
N GLY A 284 6.61 4.73 40.39
CA GLY A 284 7.72 5.66 40.13
C GLY A 284 9.03 5.05 39.59
N ALA A 285 9.49 5.64 38.47
CA ALA A 285 10.88 5.77 37.95
C ALA A 285 11.67 4.49 37.57
N PRO A 286 12.38 4.49 36.42
CA PRO A 286 13.51 5.40 36.18
C PRO A 286 13.41 6.23 34.88
N SER A 287 13.99 7.44 34.91
CA SER A 287 14.38 8.29 33.76
C SER A 287 13.60 8.07 32.45
N LEU A 288 12.45 8.75 32.32
CA LEU A 288 11.65 8.89 31.09
C LEU A 288 12.53 9.18 29.85
N LYS A 289 13.64 9.90 30.06
CA LYS A 289 14.60 10.30 29.03
C LYS A 289 15.47 9.13 28.55
N THR A 290 15.84 8.17 29.41
CA THR A 290 16.71 7.05 29.03
C THR A 290 15.91 5.95 28.31
N ARG A 291 14.67 5.69 28.75
CA ARG A 291 13.83 4.64 28.15
C ARG A 291 13.30 5.02 26.78
N THR A 292 12.79 6.25 26.62
CA THR A 292 12.34 6.75 25.30
C THR A 292 13.50 6.85 24.31
N ARG A 293 14.74 7.15 24.78
CA ARG A 293 15.94 7.07 23.95
C ARG A 293 16.22 5.66 23.45
N ALA A 294 16.08 4.64 24.29
CA ALA A 294 16.31 3.26 23.88
C ALA A 294 15.34 2.80 22.79
N ILE A 295 14.04 3.13 22.93
CA ILE A 295 13.01 2.79 21.92
C ILE A 295 13.31 3.47 20.57
N ASP A 296 13.66 4.75 20.58
CA ASP A 296 13.98 5.47 19.34
C ASP A 296 15.24 4.95 18.65
N VAL A 297 16.28 4.61 19.42
CA VAL A 297 17.50 4.00 18.88
C VAL A 297 17.19 2.64 18.27
N ILE A 298 16.35 1.82 18.92
CA ILE A 298 15.91 0.52 18.38
C ILE A 298 15.14 0.75 17.07
N ASN A 299 14.20 1.69 17.02
CA ASN A 299 13.44 2.00 15.81
C ASN A 299 14.35 2.45 14.67
N PHE A 300 15.38 3.26 14.97
CA PHE A 300 16.37 3.68 14.00
C PHE A 300 17.19 2.51 13.44
N VAL A 301 17.66 1.60 14.31
CA VAL A 301 18.40 0.39 13.90
C VAL A 301 17.53 -0.54 13.05
N LEU A 302 16.27 -0.76 13.46
CA LEU A 302 15.33 -1.60 12.71
C LEU A 302 15.04 -1.03 11.32
N MET A 303 14.85 0.28 11.24
CA MET A 303 14.69 0.97 9.96
C MET A 303 15.94 0.86 9.12
N ALA A 304 17.13 1.17 9.66
CA ALA A 304 18.40 1.01 8.94
C ALA A 304 18.58 -0.41 8.37
N GLY A 305 18.21 -1.44 9.12
CA GLY A 305 18.17 -2.82 8.64
C GLY A 305 17.20 -3.04 7.48
N LEU A 306 16.00 -2.44 7.55
CA LEU A 306 15.01 -2.46 6.48
C LEU A 306 15.55 -1.77 5.21
N TYR A 307 16.21 -0.61 5.32
CA TYR A 307 16.87 0.05 4.19
C TYR A 307 17.97 -0.81 3.57
N GLY A 308 18.84 -1.40 4.40
CA GLY A 308 19.88 -2.31 3.95
C GLY A 308 19.30 -3.49 3.16
N GLY A 309 18.20 -4.07 3.66
CA GLY A 309 17.48 -5.13 2.96
C GLY A 309 16.84 -4.68 1.64
N VAL A 310 16.22 -3.51 1.59
CA VAL A 310 15.65 -2.94 0.35
C VAL A 310 16.73 -2.66 -0.68
N ILE A 311 17.86 -2.06 -0.27
CA ILE A 311 19.01 -1.81 -1.15
C ILE A 311 19.53 -3.13 -1.71
N ALA A 312 19.70 -4.16 -0.87
CA ALA A 312 20.10 -5.48 -1.33
C ALA A 312 19.13 -6.03 -2.41
N ILE A 313 17.82 -5.91 -2.20
CA ILE A 313 16.84 -6.37 -3.20
C ILE A 313 16.95 -5.59 -4.52
N ILE A 314 17.14 -4.26 -4.46
CA ILE A 314 17.33 -3.43 -5.65
C ILE A 314 18.60 -3.83 -6.40
N VAL A 315 19.73 -3.99 -5.69
CA VAL A 315 20.99 -4.47 -6.29
C VAL A 315 20.78 -5.85 -6.90
N SER A 316 19.96 -6.71 -6.27
CA SER A 316 19.65 -8.03 -6.82
C SER A 316 18.91 -7.94 -8.14
N ILE A 317 17.99 -6.99 -8.31
CA ILE A 317 17.26 -6.81 -9.58
C ILE A 317 18.24 -6.46 -10.70
N TYR A 318 19.20 -5.57 -10.46
CA TYR A 318 20.16 -5.15 -11.48
C TYR A 318 21.29 -6.13 -11.74
N ARG A 319 21.62 -6.98 -10.75
CA ARG A 319 22.69 -7.97 -10.88
C ARG A 319 22.19 -9.32 -11.40
N PHE A 320 20.88 -9.54 -11.46
CA PHE A 320 20.29 -10.79 -11.92
C PHE A 320 20.28 -10.86 -13.44
N GLY A 321 21.25 -11.58 -14.02
CA GLY A 321 21.41 -11.72 -15.48
C GLY A 321 21.88 -10.41 -16.13
N ASN A 322 22.73 -10.48 -17.16
CA ASN A 322 23.14 -9.29 -17.93
C ASN A 322 22.04 -8.81 -18.91
N ALA A 323 20.78 -9.14 -18.66
CA ALA A 323 19.66 -8.86 -19.54
C ALA A 323 19.06 -7.48 -19.24
N PRO A 324 18.54 -6.77 -20.25
CA PRO A 324 17.91 -5.47 -20.05
C PRO A 324 16.65 -5.62 -19.20
N SER A 325 16.66 -5.03 -18.00
CA SER A 325 15.49 -4.97 -17.13
C SER A 325 14.40 -4.09 -17.76
N SER A 326 13.14 -4.49 -17.60
CA SER A 326 12.02 -3.75 -18.18
C SER A 326 11.91 -2.34 -17.59
N LEU A 327 11.40 -1.40 -18.39
CA LEU A 327 11.23 0.00 -17.98
C LEU A 327 10.30 0.12 -16.75
N SER A 328 9.32 -0.78 -16.64
CA SER A 328 8.42 -0.88 -15.49
C SER A 328 9.17 -1.19 -14.18
N LEU A 329 10.19 -2.06 -14.22
CA LEU A 329 11.00 -2.39 -13.03
C LEU A 329 11.86 -1.20 -12.59
N HIS A 330 12.39 -0.42 -13.53
CA HIS A 330 13.08 0.83 -13.22
C HIS A 330 12.14 1.85 -12.55
N CYS A 331 10.89 1.95 -13.01
CA CYS A 331 9.90 2.81 -12.37
C CYS A 331 9.57 2.35 -10.93
N ILE A 332 9.39 1.02 -10.73
CA ILE A 332 9.12 0.46 -9.40
C ILE A 332 10.29 0.70 -8.44
N THR A 333 11.53 0.48 -8.90
CA THR A 333 12.73 0.71 -8.08
C THR A 333 12.90 2.19 -7.76
N ALA A 334 12.71 3.12 -8.71
CA ALA A 334 12.74 4.56 -8.44
C ALA A 334 11.70 4.99 -7.40
N LEU A 335 10.46 4.50 -7.52
CA LEU A 335 9.40 4.76 -6.52
C LEU A 335 9.73 4.17 -5.14
N THR A 336 10.44 3.04 -5.11
CA THR A 336 10.91 2.41 -3.86
C THR A 336 11.96 3.28 -3.18
N VAL A 337 12.97 3.73 -3.94
CA VAL A 337 14.05 4.56 -3.40
C VAL A 337 13.49 5.85 -2.82
N ILE A 338 12.60 6.55 -3.54
CA ILE A 338 12.03 7.81 -3.01
C ILE A 338 11.14 7.57 -1.79
N TYR A 339 10.36 6.48 -1.78
CA TYR A 339 9.46 6.17 -0.67
C TYR A 339 10.22 5.97 0.63
N PHE A 340 11.27 5.17 0.55
CA PHE A 340 12.15 4.90 1.67
C PHE A 340 12.97 6.16 2.01
N ALA A 341 13.52 6.90 1.05
CA ALA A 341 14.28 8.12 1.34
C ALA A 341 13.48 9.15 2.18
N VAL A 342 12.21 9.39 1.82
CA VAL A 342 11.32 10.30 2.58
C VAL A 342 10.97 9.73 3.95
N SER A 343 10.76 8.41 4.05
CA SER A 343 10.49 7.73 5.32
C SER A 343 11.68 7.84 6.28
N LEU A 344 12.91 7.80 5.77
CA LEU A 344 14.14 8.00 6.55
C LEU A 344 14.26 9.45 7.02
N ALA A 345 13.98 10.40 6.12
CA ALA A 345 13.99 11.82 6.45
C ALA A 345 12.96 12.17 7.55
N HIS A 346 11.78 11.54 7.54
CA HIS A 346 10.79 11.76 8.61
C HIS A 346 11.27 11.22 9.96
N LEU A 347 11.97 10.09 9.97
CA LEU A 347 12.50 9.47 11.19
C LEU A 347 13.70 10.23 11.77
N SER A 348 14.48 10.93 10.94
CA SER A 348 15.63 11.71 11.42
C SER A 348 15.23 12.96 12.21
N ILE A 349 14.01 13.48 12.03
CA ILE A 349 13.51 14.68 12.72
C ILE A 349 13.52 14.53 14.25
N PRO A 350 12.88 13.52 14.87
CA PRO A 350 12.91 13.37 16.33
C PRO A 350 14.32 13.07 16.86
N LEU A 351 15.16 12.39 16.07
CA LEU A 351 16.55 12.12 16.44
C LEU A 351 17.38 13.42 16.47
N LEU A 352 17.22 14.25 15.43
CA LEU A 352 17.93 15.52 15.26
C LEU A 352 17.46 16.57 16.27
N GLN A 353 16.15 16.67 16.51
CA GLN A 353 15.60 17.52 17.58
C GLN A 353 16.21 17.14 18.93
N ARG A 354 16.45 15.86 19.20
CA ARG A 354 17.01 15.40 20.48
C ARG A 354 18.53 15.57 20.60
N THR A 355 19.28 15.52 19.50
CA THR A 355 20.74 15.78 19.50
C THR A 355 21.07 17.27 19.51
N VAL A 356 20.27 18.09 18.81
CA VAL A 356 20.47 19.55 18.72
C VAL A 356 19.85 20.30 19.91
N LEU A 357 18.69 19.87 20.45
CA LEU A 357 18.06 20.49 21.63
C LEU A 357 18.42 19.79 22.96
N ALA A 358 19.71 19.55 23.19
CA ALA A 358 20.20 19.40 24.56
C ALA A 358 20.12 20.72 25.37
N SER A 359 19.73 21.83 24.74
CA SER A 359 19.49 23.12 25.39
C SER A 359 18.02 23.25 25.86
N PRO A 360 17.75 23.56 27.14
CA PRO A 360 16.41 23.51 27.75
C PRO A 360 15.44 24.65 27.35
N ALA A 361 15.81 25.55 26.44
CA ALA A 361 15.09 26.82 26.24
C ALA A 361 14.01 26.83 25.14
N SER A 362 13.87 25.79 24.31
CA SER A 362 13.04 25.83 23.09
C SER A 362 11.95 24.76 22.99
N ARG A 363 11.40 24.31 24.13
CA ARG A 363 10.27 23.34 24.15
C ARG A 363 8.91 23.94 23.73
N MET A 364 8.88 25.20 23.30
CA MET A 364 7.65 25.94 22.96
C MET A 364 7.80 26.77 21.68
N GLY A 365 8.68 26.33 20.76
CA GLY A 365 8.86 26.95 19.45
C GLY A 365 7.96 26.30 18.38
N GLU A 366 7.44 27.12 17.47
CA GLU A 366 6.71 26.66 16.29
C GLU A 366 7.50 25.58 15.52
N PRO A 367 6.82 24.56 14.96
CA PRO A 367 7.49 23.52 14.18
C PRO A 367 8.21 24.18 13.00
N SER A 368 9.49 23.86 12.82
CA SER A 368 10.27 24.37 11.70
C SER A 368 9.58 24.01 10.38
N GLY A 369 9.62 24.90 9.37
CA GLY A 369 9.02 24.64 8.05
C GLY A 369 9.50 23.33 7.40
N PHE A 370 10.72 22.90 7.74
CA PHE A 370 11.29 21.60 7.36
C PHE A 370 10.54 20.40 7.97
N GLU A 371 10.20 20.47 9.25
CA GLU A 371 9.44 19.41 9.93
C GLU A 371 8.02 19.27 9.37
N VAL A 372 7.36 20.39 9.07
CA VAL A 372 6.05 20.41 8.41
C VAL A 372 6.13 19.83 6.99
N TYR A 373 7.16 20.22 6.23
CA TYR A 373 7.38 19.73 4.87
C TYR A 373 7.58 18.20 4.84
N VAL A 374 8.52 17.68 5.62
CA VAL A 374 8.82 16.24 5.63
C VAL A 374 7.70 15.44 6.30
N GLY A 375 7.15 15.95 7.41
CA GLY A 375 6.17 15.23 8.23
C GLY A 375 4.78 15.10 7.60
N VAL A 376 4.38 16.08 6.79
CA VAL A 376 3.04 16.13 6.19
C VAL A 376 3.12 15.98 4.68
N LEU A 377 3.80 16.92 4.01
CA LEU A 377 3.68 17.08 2.55
C LEU A 377 4.42 16.01 1.76
N ALA A 378 5.68 15.73 2.11
CA ALA A 378 6.47 14.71 1.44
C ALA A 378 5.87 13.31 1.66
N LYS A 379 5.36 13.05 2.87
CA LYS A 379 4.71 11.77 3.23
C LYS A 379 3.42 11.54 2.45
N GLU A 380 2.61 12.57 2.24
CA GLU A 380 1.40 12.48 1.41
C GLU A 380 1.72 12.18 -0.06
N ALA A 381 2.75 12.83 -0.64
CA ALA A 381 3.18 12.56 -2.01
C ALA A 381 3.70 11.11 -2.17
N VAL A 382 4.48 10.66 -1.20
CA VAL A 382 5.07 9.32 -1.20
C VAL A 382 4.04 8.21 -0.90
N ALA A 383 2.91 8.54 -0.24
CA ALA A 383 1.82 7.59 -0.03
C ALA A 383 1.17 7.10 -1.34
N PHE A 384 1.43 7.76 -2.48
CA PHE A 384 1.05 7.26 -3.80
C PHE A 384 1.95 6.13 -4.31
N CYS A 385 3.22 6.07 -3.90
CA CYS A 385 4.19 5.10 -4.44
C CYS A 385 3.70 3.64 -4.37
N PRO A 386 3.23 3.12 -3.22
CA PRO A 386 2.83 1.71 -3.15
C PRO A 386 1.66 1.40 -4.09
N LYS A 387 0.71 2.34 -4.22
CA LYS A 387 -0.47 2.20 -5.08
C LYS A 387 -0.09 2.07 -6.55
N PHE A 388 0.83 2.91 -7.01
CA PHE A 388 1.34 2.87 -8.39
C PHE A 388 2.27 1.68 -8.65
N CYS A 389 3.12 1.29 -7.69
CA CYS A 389 3.94 0.09 -7.81
C CYS A 389 3.09 -1.17 -8.05
N ILE A 390 1.96 -1.30 -7.36
CA ILE A 390 1.03 -2.42 -7.53
C ILE A 390 0.39 -2.41 -8.91
N LEU A 391 0.02 -1.22 -9.41
CA LEU A 391 -0.50 -1.06 -10.77
C LEU A 391 0.55 -1.47 -11.82
N PHE A 392 1.80 -1.02 -11.67
CA PHE A 392 2.90 -1.35 -12.58
C PHE A 392 3.19 -2.85 -12.55
N LEU A 393 3.30 -3.43 -11.34
CA LEU A 393 3.48 -4.86 -11.15
C LEU A 393 2.32 -5.67 -11.75
N GLY A 394 1.08 -5.19 -11.64
CA GLY A 394 -0.09 -5.81 -12.25
C GLY A 394 0.00 -5.88 -13.78
N THR A 395 0.52 -4.83 -14.43
CA THR A 395 0.75 -4.86 -15.89
C THR A 395 1.87 -5.80 -16.30
N VAL A 396 2.98 -5.83 -15.55
CA VAL A 396 4.10 -6.76 -15.78
C VAL A 396 3.63 -8.20 -15.66
N LEU A 397 2.91 -8.53 -14.59
CA LEU A 397 2.42 -9.88 -14.37
C LEU A 397 1.37 -10.31 -15.41
N ARG A 398 0.52 -9.39 -15.88
CA ARG A 398 -0.41 -9.71 -16.97
C ARG A 398 0.32 -9.93 -18.29
N ALA A 399 1.34 -9.13 -18.60
CA ALA A 399 2.15 -9.31 -19.80
C ALA A 399 2.84 -10.68 -19.80
N GLN A 400 3.50 -11.03 -18.68
CA GLN A 400 4.13 -12.34 -18.49
C GLN A 400 3.15 -13.49 -18.67
N GLN A 401 1.94 -13.38 -18.11
CA GLN A 401 0.92 -14.43 -18.25
C GLN A 401 0.48 -14.67 -19.69
N LEU A 402 0.36 -13.61 -20.49
CA LEU A 402 -0.09 -13.72 -21.88
C LEU A 402 1.00 -14.24 -22.83
N THR A 403 2.26 -14.16 -22.41
CA THR A 403 3.44 -14.42 -23.26
C THR A 403 4.32 -15.54 -22.70
N ASN A 404 3.77 -16.40 -21.84
CA ASN A 404 4.48 -17.50 -21.19
C ASN A 404 5.79 -17.08 -20.50
N GLY A 405 5.80 -15.89 -19.88
CA GLY A 405 6.91 -15.37 -19.09
C GLY A 405 7.85 -14.40 -19.82
N LEU A 406 7.74 -14.24 -21.15
CA LEU A 406 8.75 -13.51 -21.94
C LEU A 406 8.42 -12.05 -22.23
N GLY A 407 7.14 -11.68 -22.18
CA GLY A 407 6.63 -10.39 -22.62
C GLY A 407 6.71 -9.29 -21.56
N ALA A 408 6.74 -8.06 -22.07
CA ALA A 408 6.69 -6.83 -21.28
C ALA A 408 5.40 -6.04 -21.61
N PRO A 409 4.95 -5.14 -20.71
CA PRO A 409 3.78 -4.30 -20.98
C PRO A 409 4.01 -3.41 -22.21
N GLN A 410 2.93 -3.04 -22.90
CA GLN A 410 2.93 -2.19 -24.11
C GLN A 410 3.80 -0.93 -23.97
N GLY A 411 4.49 -0.52 -25.04
CA GLY A 411 5.39 0.65 -25.00
C GLY A 411 4.74 1.94 -24.52
N TRP A 412 3.53 2.27 -24.99
CA TRP A 412 2.79 3.45 -24.52
C TRP A 412 2.38 3.35 -23.03
N CYS A 413 2.09 2.13 -22.55
CA CYS A 413 1.85 1.88 -21.13
C CYS A 413 3.12 2.16 -20.31
N GLN A 414 4.30 1.73 -20.79
CA GLN A 414 5.56 2.00 -20.11
C GLN A 414 5.90 3.50 -20.07
N VAL A 415 5.61 4.25 -21.14
CA VAL A 415 5.74 5.71 -21.14
C VAL A 415 4.82 6.33 -20.07
N ALA A 416 3.56 5.91 -19.98
CA ALA A 416 2.65 6.37 -18.94
C ALA A 416 3.16 6.03 -17.51
N GLN A 417 3.80 4.88 -17.33
CA GLN A 417 4.44 4.50 -16.06
C GLN A 417 5.60 5.43 -15.70
N CYS A 418 6.46 5.75 -16.67
CA CYS A 418 7.54 6.72 -16.49
C CYS A 418 7.01 8.11 -16.14
N VAL A 419 6.00 8.60 -16.87
CA VAL A 419 5.37 9.90 -16.60
C VAL A 419 4.80 9.92 -15.18
N ALA A 420 4.09 8.87 -14.76
CA ALA A 420 3.58 8.75 -13.39
C ALA A 420 4.72 8.75 -12.35
N ALA A 421 5.80 8.01 -12.58
CA ALA A 421 6.94 7.96 -11.67
C ALA A 421 7.62 9.33 -11.53
N VAL A 422 7.89 10.01 -12.65
CA VAL A 422 8.46 11.37 -12.67
C VAL A 422 7.53 12.36 -11.97
N CYS A 423 6.22 12.28 -12.19
CA CYS A 423 5.26 13.15 -11.50
C CYS A 423 5.30 12.96 -9.98
N ILE A 424 5.43 11.73 -9.47
CA ILE A 424 5.55 11.47 -8.02
C ILE A 424 6.86 12.05 -7.47
N VAL A 425 7.97 11.90 -8.19
CA VAL A 425 9.27 12.48 -7.81
C VAL A 425 9.17 14.02 -7.75
N LEU A 426 8.59 14.63 -8.78
CA LEU A 426 8.36 16.07 -8.83
C LEU A 426 7.43 16.54 -7.71
N LEU A 427 6.33 15.84 -7.43
CA LEU A 427 5.41 16.18 -6.34
C LEU A 427 6.09 16.17 -4.97
N THR A 428 7.06 15.27 -4.78
CA THR A 428 7.87 15.23 -3.56
C THR A 428 8.76 16.48 -3.48
N GLY A 429 9.44 16.86 -4.57
CA GLY A 429 10.35 18.01 -4.61
C GLY A 429 9.68 19.40 -4.61
N VAL A 430 8.58 19.58 -5.36
CA VAL A 430 7.89 20.89 -5.52
C VAL A 430 7.29 21.40 -4.21
N ARG A 431 7.09 20.52 -3.22
CA ARG A 431 6.56 20.90 -1.91
C ARG A 431 7.59 21.64 -1.03
N MET A 432 8.87 21.74 -1.44
CA MET A 432 9.93 22.46 -0.72
C MET A 432 9.64 23.96 -0.54
N ASP A 433 8.68 24.51 -1.29
CA ASP A 433 8.27 25.91 -1.23
C ASP A 433 7.74 26.35 0.15
N VAL A 434 7.24 25.40 0.96
CA VAL A 434 6.82 25.68 2.35
C VAL A 434 7.99 26.05 3.27
N LEU A 435 9.23 25.81 2.84
CA LEU A 435 10.43 26.22 3.56
C LEU A 435 10.73 27.72 3.39
N MET A 436 10.11 28.40 2.42
CA MET A 436 10.37 29.82 2.18
C MET A 436 9.44 30.72 3.03
N PRO A 437 9.98 31.73 3.73
CA PRO A 437 9.23 32.57 4.67
C PRO A 437 8.31 33.62 4.01
N GLU A 438 8.42 33.83 2.70
CA GLU A 438 7.68 34.89 1.98
C GLU A 438 6.55 34.29 1.11
N PRO A 439 5.27 34.58 1.39
CA PRO A 439 4.15 34.16 0.54
C PRO A 439 4.12 35.01 -0.75
N GLY A 440 4.98 34.67 -1.70
CA GLY A 440 5.08 35.35 -3.00
C GLY A 440 4.39 34.61 -4.16
N ARG A 441 4.59 35.13 -5.38
CA ARG A 441 4.20 34.50 -6.66
C ARG A 441 4.72 33.06 -6.80
N LEU A 442 5.77 32.69 -6.09
CA LEU A 442 6.38 31.36 -6.11
C LEU A 442 5.42 30.27 -5.58
N SER A 443 4.73 30.54 -4.47
CA SER A 443 3.73 29.64 -3.88
C SER A 443 2.59 29.34 -4.85
N ALA A 444 2.12 30.35 -5.58
CA ALA A 444 1.10 30.18 -6.61
C ALA A 444 1.61 29.29 -7.77
N VAL A 445 2.86 29.49 -8.19
CA VAL A 445 3.49 28.67 -9.24
C VAL A 445 3.68 27.22 -8.79
N CYS A 446 4.16 26.97 -7.56
CA CYS A 446 4.30 25.61 -7.02
C CYS A 446 2.95 24.91 -6.86
N MET A 447 1.91 25.63 -6.42
CA MET A 447 0.54 25.08 -6.39
C MET A 447 0.05 24.72 -7.80
N ALA A 448 0.30 25.57 -8.81
CA ALA A 448 -0.06 25.27 -10.19
C ALA A 448 0.69 24.03 -10.73
N ILE A 449 1.99 23.93 -10.47
CA ILE A 449 2.80 22.76 -10.84
C ILE A 449 2.27 21.49 -10.14
N GLN A 450 1.91 21.57 -8.86
CA GLN A 450 1.35 20.42 -8.14
C GLN A 450 0.04 19.91 -8.75
N TYR A 451 -0.89 20.81 -9.08
CA TYR A 451 -2.13 20.38 -9.74
C TYR A 451 -1.88 19.79 -11.11
N PHE A 452 -0.95 20.36 -11.87
CA PHE A 452 -0.55 19.83 -13.16
C PHE A 452 0.09 18.44 -13.04
N CYS A 453 1.00 18.24 -12.08
CA CYS A 453 1.57 16.93 -11.81
C CYS A 453 0.53 15.92 -11.32
N LEU A 454 -0.41 16.33 -10.46
CA LEU A 454 -1.48 15.44 -9.99
C LEU A 454 -2.46 15.07 -11.11
N SER A 455 -2.82 16.00 -11.99
CA SER A 455 -3.69 15.70 -13.14
C SER A 455 -3.01 14.73 -14.10
N LEU A 456 -1.75 14.97 -14.45
CA LEU A 456 -0.94 14.05 -15.25
C LEU A 456 -0.80 12.67 -14.59
N LEU A 457 -0.61 12.63 -13.27
CA LEU A 457 -0.49 11.39 -12.51
C LEU A 457 -1.77 10.53 -12.62
N TYR A 458 -2.95 11.13 -12.46
CA TYR A 458 -4.22 10.41 -12.58
C TYR A 458 -4.57 10.05 -14.03
N ILE A 459 -4.27 10.92 -15.01
CA ILE A 459 -4.41 10.58 -16.44
C ILE A 459 -3.54 9.36 -16.78
N SER A 460 -2.29 9.36 -16.30
CA SER A 460 -1.38 8.22 -16.47
C SER A 460 -1.92 6.96 -15.79
N ALA A 461 -2.48 7.07 -14.58
CA ALA A 461 -3.11 5.93 -13.90
C ALA A 461 -4.26 5.32 -14.72
N ILE A 462 -5.15 6.16 -15.27
CA ILE A 462 -6.25 5.72 -16.14
C ILE A 462 -5.70 5.05 -17.39
N ALA A 463 -4.71 5.67 -18.06
CA ALA A 463 -4.07 5.10 -19.24
C ALA A 463 -3.49 3.70 -18.94
N ILE A 464 -2.83 3.52 -17.80
CA ILE A 464 -2.26 2.22 -17.40
C ILE A 464 -3.35 1.21 -17.07
N VAL A 465 -4.46 1.62 -16.44
CA VAL A 465 -5.61 0.73 -16.20
C VAL A 465 -6.24 0.29 -17.54
N VAL A 466 -6.41 1.21 -18.49
CA VAL A 466 -6.89 0.92 -19.85
C VAL A 466 -5.92 -0.02 -20.57
N ALA A 467 -4.61 0.24 -20.49
CA ALA A 467 -3.57 -0.64 -21.03
C ALA A 467 -3.71 -2.04 -20.47
N LEU A 468 -3.97 -2.15 -19.17
CA LEU A 468 -4.18 -3.41 -18.51
C LEU A 468 -5.34 -4.15 -19.19
N PHE A 469 -6.48 -3.52 -19.47
CA PHE A 469 -7.61 -4.16 -20.19
C PHE A 469 -7.28 -4.54 -21.64
N LEU A 470 -6.63 -3.64 -22.38
CA LEU A 470 -6.31 -3.79 -23.81
C LEU A 470 -5.09 -4.68 -24.08
N LEU A 471 -4.42 -5.17 -23.03
CA LEU A 471 -3.24 -6.02 -23.20
C LEU A 471 -3.62 -7.36 -23.82
N THR A 472 -3.12 -7.58 -25.03
CA THR A 472 -3.18 -8.81 -25.84
C THR A 472 -1.78 -9.40 -25.98
N PRO A 473 -1.64 -10.71 -26.30
CA PRO A 473 -0.32 -11.34 -26.48
C PRO A 473 0.52 -10.68 -27.58
N GLU A 474 -0.10 -10.24 -28.67
CA GLU A 474 0.58 -9.60 -29.81
C GLU A 474 1.14 -8.22 -29.47
N ASN A 475 0.48 -7.50 -28.57
CA ASN A 475 0.87 -6.13 -28.19
C ASN A 475 1.81 -6.10 -26.97
N ALA A 476 2.16 -7.25 -26.39
CA ALA A 476 3.03 -7.36 -25.21
C ALA A 476 4.54 -7.32 -25.57
N THR A 477 4.92 -6.33 -26.38
CA THR A 477 6.24 -6.18 -27.02
C THR A 477 7.01 -4.95 -26.52
N GLY A 478 6.70 -4.44 -25.33
CA GLY A 478 7.40 -3.26 -24.79
C GLY A 478 8.87 -3.51 -24.44
N TRP A 479 9.56 -2.49 -23.96
CA TRP A 479 10.97 -2.58 -23.60
C TRP A 479 11.20 -3.57 -22.47
N GLY A 480 12.24 -4.40 -22.62
CA GLY A 480 12.52 -5.53 -21.72
C GLY A 480 11.78 -6.83 -22.08
N THR A 481 11.15 -6.91 -23.25
CA THR A 481 10.68 -8.18 -23.82
C THR A 481 11.89 -9.04 -24.19
N ILE A 482 11.92 -10.29 -23.73
CA ILE A 482 12.96 -11.25 -24.09
C ILE A 482 12.53 -11.90 -25.41
N SER A 483 13.17 -11.53 -26.51
CA SER A 483 12.92 -12.20 -27.80
C SER A 483 13.31 -13.67 -27.69
N ALA A 484 12.44 -14.56 -28.17
CA ALA A 484 12.68 -16.01 -28.19
C ALA A 484 13.96 -16.43 -28.95
N ALA A 485 14.57 -15.52 -29.73
CA ALA A 485 15.84 -15.72 -30.43
C ALA A 485 17.09 -15.48 -29.55
N ALA A 486 16.94 -15.05 -28.30
CA ALA A 486 18.03 -14.78 -27.35
C ALA A 486 18.13 -15.83 -26.22
N MET A 487 17.27 -16.85 -26.23
CA MET A 487 17.43 -18.11 -25.47
C MET A 487 17.95 -19.17 -26.42
#